data_AF-A0A914V1Z1-F1
#
_entry.id   AF-A0A914V1Z1-F1
#
_cell.length_a   1.000
_cell.length_b   1.000
_cell.length_c   1.000
_cell.angle_alpha   90.00
_cell.angle_beta   90.00
_cell.angle_gamma   90.00
#
_symmetry.space_group_name_H-M   'P 1'
#
loop_
_entity.id
_entity.type
_entity.pdbx_description
1 polymer ?
#
loop_
_entity_poly.entity_id
_entity_poly.type
_entity_poly.pdbx_seq_one_letter_code
_entity_poly.pdbx_strand_id
1 'polypeptide(L)'
;MDPERLYLLGDPRINENPGLLSFGLILFRWHNLQAKQMRVTHPTWTDEELFQGARRWVIASLQKIIMYDFLPAMLNEHNPLPTYTRYKPDVPPGISNVFAAAAFRFPHSMVPPGMLLRMRTKGKCTFRSEVGGYPALRMCQNWWNAQDIVQEYSVDEIVLGMASQIAETEDSIIIDDLRDFLFGPMWFTRLDLAAIGIMRGRDNGVPRYND
;
A
#
# COMPACT_ATOMS: atom_id res chain seq x y z
N MET A 1 17.14 6.34 -13.18
CA MET A 1 15.99 6.95 -12.48
C MET A 1 16.50 8.22 -11.84
N ASP A 2 15.89 9.36 -12.15
CA ASP A 2 16.30 10.64 -11.58
C ASP A 2 15.68 10.78 -10.18
N PRO A 3 16.48 10.80 -9.10
CA PRO A 3 15.97 10.88 -7.74
C PRO A 3 15.21 12.19 -7.48
N GLU A 4 15.45 13.25 -8.25
CA GLU A 4 14.75 14.54 -8.10
C GLU A 4 13.26 14.44 -8.46
N ARG A 5 12.87 13.39 -9.19
CA ARG A 5 11.47 13.14 -9.56
C ARG A 5 10.69 12.38 -8.50
N LEU A 6 11.33 11.70 -7.56
CA LEU A 6 10.65 10.82 -6.61
C LEU A 6 10.17 11.56 -5.36
N TYR A 7 9.02 11.16 -4.82
CA TYR A 7 8.61 11.65 -3.51
C TYR A 7 9.43 11.00 -2.41
N LEU A 8 9.86 11.82 -1.45
CA LEU A 8 10.49 11.35 -0.22
C LEU A 8 9.43 11.10 0.85
N LEU A 9 9.19 9.83 1.17
CA LEU A 9 8.33 9.40 2.28
C LEU A 9 9.06 8.36 3.13
N GLY A 10 8.42 7.88 4.21
CA GLY A 10 9.07 7.02 5.20
C GLY A 10 9.54 5.66 4.69
N ASP A 11 8.88 5.08 3.69
CA ASP A 11 9.35 3.86 3.02
C ASP A 11 9.96 4.20 1.64
N PRO A 12 11.18 3.74 1.33
CA PRO A 12 11.87 4.10 0.09
C PRO A 12 11.23 3.50 -1.17
N ARG A 13 10.37 2.48 -1.03
CA ARG A 13 9.68 1.81 -2.13
C ARG A 13 8.31 2.41 -2.43
N ILE A 14 7.90 3.47 -1.74
CA ILE A 14 6.56 4.05 -1.90
C ILE A 14 6.26 4.48 -3.36
N ASN A 15 7.30 4.81 -4.12
CA ASN A 15 7.20 5.24 -5.52
C ASN A 15 7.10 4.07 -6.52
N GLU A 16 7.10 2.82 -6.04
CA GLU A 16 7.08 1.61 -6.88
C GLU A 16 5.88 1.59 -7.81
N ASN A 17 4.69 1.98 -7.34
CA ASN A 17 3.50 2.08 -8.18
C ASN A 17 2.59 3.25 -7.72
N PRO A 18 1.72 3.76 -8.62
CA PRO A 18 0.84 4.89 -8.31
C PRO A 18 -0.13 4.68 -7.14
N GLY A 19 -0.62 3.44 -6.95
CA GLY A 19 -1.54 3.12 -5.85
C GLY A 19 -0.85 3.25 -4.49
N LEU A 20 0.36 2.68 -4.37
CA LEU A 20 1.18 2.76 -3.17
C LEU A 20 1.58 4.21 -2.84
N LEU A 21 2.03 4.96 -3.85
CA LEU A 21 2.36 6.37 -3.69
C LEU A 21 1.14 7.19 -3.22
N SER A 22 -0.03 6.95 -3.82
CA SER A 22 -1.27 7.62 -3.44
C SER A 22 -1.65 7.35 -1.98
N PHE A 23 -1.47 6.11 -1.51
CA PHE A 23 -1.71 5.75 -0.10
C PHE A 23 -0.75 6.49 0.84
N GLY A 24 0.55 6.56 0.50
CA GLY A 24 1.53 7.33 1.26
C GLY A 24 1.20 8.82 1.33
N LEU A 25 0.77 9.41 0.20
CA LEU A 25 0.36 10.81 0.13
C LEU A 25 -0.92 11.11 0.92
N ILE A 26 -1.87 10.17 1.00
CA ILE A 26 -3.03 10.30 1.90
C ILE A 26 -2.57 10.41 3.34
N LEU A 27 -1.69 9.51 3.81
CA LEU A 27 -1.22 9.53 5.19
C LEU A 27 -0.43 10.79 5.52
N PHE A 28 0.38 11.28 4.57
CA PHE A 28 1.07 12.57 4.69
C PHE A 28 0.07 13.74 4.81
N ARG A 29 -0.94 13.79 3.95
CA ARG A 29 -1.99 14.84 4.00
C ARG A 29 -2.80 14.74 5.30
N TRP A 30 -3.09 13.52 5.76
CA TRP A 30 -3.80 13.26 7.02
C TRP A 30 -3.01 13.76 8.22
N HIS A 31 -1.70 13.48 8.28
CA HIS A 31 -0.81 14.04 9.30
C HIS A 31 -0.90 15.57 9.34
N ASN A 32 -0.77 16.23 8.20
CA ASN A 32 -0.80 17.69 8.14
C ASN A 32 -2.16 18.28 8.49
N LEU A 33 -3.25 17.58 8.16
CA LEU A 33 -4.58 17.97 8.59
C LEU A 33 -4.72 17.88 10.12
N GLN A 34 -4.22 16.80 10.74
CA GLN A 34 -4.22 16.64 12.19
C GLN A 34 -3.36 17.72 12.87
N ALA A 35 -2.16 17.99 12.36
CA ALA A 35 -1.32 19.06 12.90
C ALA A 35 -2.00 20.44 12.84
N LYS A 36 -2.70 20.75 11.73
CA LYS A 36 -3.49 21.99 11.60
C LYS A 36 -4.64 22.06 12.59
N GLN A 37 -5.38 20.97 12.77
CA GLN A 37 -6.47 20.89 13.75
C GLN A 37 -5.92 21.06 15.18
N MET A 38 -4.80 20.40 15.50
CA MET A 38 -4.15 20.52 16.79
C MET A 38 -3.67 21.95 17.06
N ARG A 39 -3.11 22.65 16.07
CA ARG A 39 -2.70 24.06 16.21
C ARG A 39 -3.86 24.98 16.57
N VAL A 40 -5.06 24.74 16.02
CA VAL A 40 -6.26 25.53 16.35
C VAL A 40 -6.68 25.27 17.81
N THR A 41 -6.64 24.00 18.25
CA THR A 41 -7.04 23.63 19.62
C THR A 41 -5.98 23.92 20.68
N HIS A 42 -4.71 23.93 20.31
CA HIS A 42 -3.56 24.14 21.19
C HIS A 42 -2.62 25.22 20.60
N PRO A 43 -3.01 26.50 20.64
CA PRO A 43 -2.28 27.58 19.96
C PRO A 43 -0.85 27.81 20.48
N THR A 44 -0.57 27.38 21.71
CA THR A 44 0.72 27.56 22.39
C THR A 44 1.72 26.43 22.12
N TRP A 45 1.31 25.33 21.48
CA TRP A 45 2.22 24.24 21.17
C TRP A 45 3.28 24.64 20.15
N THR A 46 4.50 24.18 20.41
CA THR A 46 5.64 24.25 19.50
C THR A 46 5.44 23.35 18.27
N ASP A 47 6.30 23.52 17.27
CA ASP A 47 6.28 22.67 16.07
C ASP A 47 6.47 21.18 16.41
N GLU A 48 7.43 20.85 17.29
CA GLU A 48 7.69 19.48 17.72
C GLU A 48 6.49 18.85 18.45
N GLU A 49 5.83 19.60 19.33
CA GLU A 49 4.64 19.11 20.03
C GLU A 49 3.50 18.80 19.06
N LEU A 50 3.30 19.64 18.04
CA LEU A 50 2.30 19.41 17.01
C LEU A 50 2.65 18.23 16.12
N PHE A 51 3.91 18.11 15.72
CA PHE A 51 4.39 16.99 14.93
C PHE A 51 4.19 15.67 15.68
N GLN A 52 4.65 15.56 16.92
CA GLN A 52 4.49 14.33 17.71
C GLN A 52 3.01 14.03 18.03
N GLY A 53 2.21 15.06 18.28
CA GLY A 53 0.76 14.93 18.46
C GLY A 53 0.10 14.34 17.22
N ALA A 54 0.32 14.95 16.05
CA ALA A 54 -0.24 14.48 14.79
C ALA A 54 0.28 13.09 14.42
N ARG A 55 1.59 12.84 14.57
CA ARG A 55 2.20 11.51 14.36
C ARG A 55 1.54 10.44 15.23
N ARG A 56 1.33 10.70 16.52
CA ARG A 56 0.65 9.77 17.44
C ARG A 56 -0.76 9.44 16.96
N TRP A 57 -1.49 10.46 16.49
CA TRP A 57 -2.84 10.27 15.96
C TRP A 57 -2.88 9.43 14.68
N VAL A 58 -1.98 9.70 13.74
CA VAL A 58 -1.88 8.92 12.50
C VAL A 58 -1.50 7.46 12.80
N ILE A 59 -0.55 7.22 13.70
CA ILE A 59 -0.17 5.86 14.12
C ILE A 59 -1.37 5.12 14.71
N ALA A 60 -2.11 5.75 15.64
CA ALA A 60 -3.28 5.14 16.24
C ALA A 60 -4.39 4.85 15.21
N SER A 61 -4.62 5.78 14.28
CA SER A 61 -5.58 5.60 13.18
C SER A 61 -5.20 4.39 12.31
N LEU A 62 -3.92 4.29 11.93
CA LEU A 62 -3.43 3.21 11.08
C LEU A 62 -3.50 1.86 11.81
N GLN A 63 -3.12 1.80 13.09
CA GLN A 63 -3.25 0.59 13.91
C GLN A 63 -4.71 0.15 14.01
N LYS A 64 -5.66 1.07 14.21
CA LYS A 64 -7.09 0.76 14.24
C LYS A 64 -7.54 0.16 12.91
N ILE A 65 -7.22 0.83 11.80
CA ILE A 65 -7.62 0.39 10.46
C ILE A 65 -7.06 -1.00 10.19
N ILE A 66 -5.78 -1.24 10.47
CA ILE A 66 -5.15 -2.54 10.23
C ILE A 66 -5.79 -3.64 11.08
N MET A 67 -5.92 -3.41 12.38
CA MET A 67 -6.29 -4.47 13.33
C MET A 67 -7.80 -4.76 13.36
N TYR A 68 -8.63 -3.75 13.14
CA TYR A 68 -10.08 -3.87 13.34
C TYR A 68 -10.92 -3.69 12.07
N ASP A 69 -10.35 -3.22 10.96
CA ASP A 69 -11.07 -3.13 9.68
C ASP A 69 -10.46 -4.05 8.62
N PHE A 70 -9.16 -3.90 8.35
CA PHE A 70 -8.45 -4.64 7.31
C PHE A 70 -8.30 -6.11 7.66
N LEU A 71 -7.76 -6.45 8.82
CA LEU A 71 -7.52 -7.85 9.20
C LEU A 71 -8.81 -8.69 9.25
N PRO A 72 -9.93 -8.23 9.86
CA PRO A 72 -11.20 -8.94 9.80
C PRO A 72 -11.72 -9.14 8.37
N ALA A 73 -11.63 -8.11 7.52
CA ALA A 73 -12.05 -8.22 6.13
C ALA A 73 -11.18 -9.22 5.35
N MET A 74 -9.87 -9.20 5.57
CA MET A 74 -8.92 -10.08 4.90
C MET A 74 -9.08 -11.55 5.29
N LEU A 75 -9.34 -11.83 6.57
CA LEU A 75 -9.53 -13.20 7.05
C LEU A 75 -10.97 -13.70 6.88
N ASN A 76 -11.86 -12.82 6.41
CA ASN A 76 -13.30 -13.05 6.35
C ASN A 76 -13.85 -13.57 7.70
N GLU A 77 -13.39 -12.98 8.80
CA GLU A 77 -13.72 -13.36 10.16
C GLU A 77 -14.12 -12.11 10.94
N HIS A 78 -15.23 -12.15 11.70
CA HIS A 78 -15.72 -10.95 12.37
C HIS A 78 -14.82 -10.48 13.52
N ASN A 79 -14.14 -11.40 14.22
CA ASN A 79 -13.25 -11.11 15.35
C ASN A 79 -12.03 -12.06 15.34
N PRO A 80 -11.10 -11.92 14.37
CA PRO A 80 -9.93 -12.78 14.26
C PRO A 80 -8.93 -12.58 15.41
N LEU A 81 -9.09 -11.50 16.18
CA LEU A 81 -8.24 -11.17 17.31
C LEU A 81 -9.05 -11.24 18.61
N PRO A 82 -8.45 -11.79 19.69
CA PRO A 82 -9.06 -11.69 21.02
C PRO A 82 -9.14 -10.22 21.44
N THR A 83 -10.15 -9.87 22.23
CA THR A 83 -10.30 -8.53 22.78
C THR A 83 -9.02 -8.10 23.51
N TYR A 84 -8.48 -6.94 23.12
CA TYR A 84 -7.29 -6.40 23.76
C TYR A 84 -7.55 -6.12 25.23
N THR A 85 -6.73 -6.70 26.11
CA THR A 85 -6.88 -6.58 27.57
C THR A 85 -5.88 -5.59 28.15
N ARG A 86 -4.59 -5.78 27.86
CA ARG A 86 -3.49 -4.97 28.39
C ARG A 86 -2.23 -5.17 27.57
N TYR A 87 -1.31 -4.22 27.73
CA TYR A 87 0.05 -4.37 27.21
C TYR A 87 0.77 -5.51 27.93
N LYS A 88 1.48 -6.33 27.16
CA LYS A 88 2.27 -7.48 27.63
C LYS A 88 3.74 -7.25 27.25
N PRO A 89 4.60 -6.81 28.19
CA PRO A 89 6.01 -6.48 27.89
C PRO A 89 6.87 -7.71 27.55
N ASP A 90 6.39 -8.90 27.89
CA ASP A 90 7.04 -10.20 27.71
C ASP A 90 6.73 -10.84 26.33
N VAL A 91 5.81 -10.27 25.55
CA VAL A 91 5.49 -10.76 24.21
C VAL A 91 6.45 -10.14 23.19
N PRO A 92 7.25 -10.94 22.46
CA PRO A 92 8.13 -10.40 21.42
C PRO A 92 7.29 -9.89 20.22
N PRO A 93 7.35 -8.59 19.87
CA PRO A 93 6.54 -8.02 18.80
C PRO A 93 7.23 -8.11 17.42
N GLY A 94 8.34 -8.85 17.32
CA GLY A 94 9.12 -8.96 16.10
C GLY A 94 8.35 -9.67 14.99
N ILE A 95 8.60 -9.26 13.74
CA ILE A 95 8.05 -9.93 12.57
C ILE A 95 8.80 -11.26 12.40
N SER A 96 8.05 -12.37 12.28
CA SER A 96 8.65 -13.67 12.04
C SER A 96 9.27 -13.72 10.65
N ASN A 97 10.36 -14.48 10.50
CA ASN A 97 11.02 -14.68 9.21
C ASN A 97 10.04 -15.22 8.15
N VAL A 98 9.20 -16.19 8.54
CA VAL A 98 8.18 -16.77 7.65
C VAL A 98 7.17 -15.71 7.19
N PHE A 99 6.75 -14.81 8.06
CA PHE A 99 5.81 -13.73 7.69
C PHE A 99 6.44 -12.78 6.67
N ALA A 100 7.66 -12.31 6.93
CA ALA A 100 8.36 -11.36 6.07
C ALA A 100 8.80 -11.98 4.72
N ALA A 101 9.28 -13.22 4.73
CA ALA A 101 9.85 -13.87 3.55
C ALA A 101 8.81 -14.59 2.68
N ALA A 102 7.68 -15.04 3.25
CA ALA A 102 6.72 -15.88 2.54
C ALA A 102 5.26 -15.47 2.76
N ALA A 103 4.75 -15.50 4.00
CA ALA A 103 3.31 -15.49 4.24
C ALA A 103 2.64 -14.17 3.79
N PHE A 104 3.24 -13.01 4.08
CA PHE A 104 2.66 -11.71 3.72
C PHE A 104 2.90 -11.31 2.25
N ARG A 105 3.09 -12.31 1.37
CA ARG A 105 3.12 -12.16 -0.08
C ARG A 105 1.86 -12.64 -0.78
N PHE A 106 0.93 -13.23 -0.04
CA PHE A 106 -0.39 -13.60 -0.57
C PHE A 106 -1.09 -12.44 -1.33
N PRO A 107 -0.92 -11.13 -0.98
CA PRO A 107 -1.59 -10.06 -1.71
C PRO A 107 -1.15 -9.96 -3.18
N HIS A 108 -0.03 -10.58 -3.57
CA HIS A 108 0.39 -10.61 -4.97
C HIS A 108 -0.59 -11.37 -5.89
N SER A 109 -1.42 -12.29 -5.35
CA SER A 109 -2.51 -12.93 -6.10
C SER A 109 -3.69 -12.00 -6.35
N MET A 110 -3.84 -10.94 -5.55
CA MET A 110 -5.00 -10.03 -5.56
C MET A 110 -4.77 -8.77 -6.40
N VAL A 111 -3.56 -8.57 -6.94
CA VAL A 111 -3.23 -7.37 -7.70
C VAL A 111 -3.88 -7.42 -9.07
N PRO A 112 -4.71 -6.43 -9.44
CA PRO A 112 -5.29 -6.38 -10.78
C PRO A 112 -4.28 -5.91 -11.84
N PRO A 113 -4.44 -6.34 -13.11
CA PRO A 113 -3.51 -5.99 -14.19
C PRO A 113 -3.56 -4.51 -14.58
N GLY A 114 -4.67 -3.84 -14.27
CA GLY A 114 -4.81 -2.40 -14.45
C GLY A 114 -5.62 -1.78 -13.34
N MET A 115 -5.38 -0.49 -13.11
CA MET A 115 -6.07 0.31 -12.11
C MET A 115 -7.09 1.22 -12.79
N LEU A 116 -8.34 1.13 -12.35
CA LEU A 116 -9.39 2.05 -12.76
C LEU A 116 -9.19 3.40 -12.07
N LEU A 117 -9.52 4.49 -12.77
CA LEU A 117 -9.48 5.85 -12.23
C LEU A 117 -10.91 6.39 -12.16
N ARG A 118 -11.32 6.84 -10.96
CA ARG A 118 -12.68 7.34 -10.74
C ARG A 118 -12.66 8.85 -10.49
N MET A 119 -13.27 9.61 -11.39
CA MET A 119 -13.29 11.07 -11.31
C MET A 119 -14.03 11.54 -10.05
N ARG A 120 -13.48 12.57 -9.40
CA ARG A 120 -14.13 13.24 -8.28
C ARG A 120 -15.25 14.16 -8.78
N THR A 121 -16.42 13.58 -9.06
CA THR A 121 -17.62 14.32 -9.46
C THR A 121 -18.69 14.27 -8.37
N LYS A 122 -19.36 15.41 -8.11
CA LYS A 122 -20.39 15.46 -7.07
C LYS A 122 -21.60 14.61 -7.48
N GLY A 123 -21.88 13.56 -6.72
CA GLY A 123 -23.09 12.73 -6.87
C GLY A 123 -23.10 11.81 -8.10
N LYS A 124 -21.97 11.64 -8.80
CA LYS A 124 -21.87 10.72 -9.94
C LYS A 124 -20.68 9.77 -9.76
N CYS A 125 -20.89 8.49 -10.07
CA CYS A 125 -19.84 7.48 -10.12
C CYS A 125 -19.35 7.37 -11.57
N THR A 126 -18.43 8.25 -11.97
CA THR A 126 -17.89 8.29 -13.33
C THR A 126 -16.44 7.83 -13.34
N PHE A 127 -16.16 6.74 -14.03
CA PHE A 127 -14.81 6.26 -14.31
C PHE A 127 -14.28 6.91 -15.59
N ARG A 128 -12.97 7.10 -15.66
CA ARG A 128 -12.33 7.50 -16.92
C ARG A 128 -12.49 6.38 -17.94
N SER A 129 -12.92 6.75 -19.14
CA SER A 129 -12.98 5.83 -20.28
C SER A 129 -11.62 5.64 -20.95
N GLU A 130 -10.69 6.57 -20.73
CA GLU A 130 -9.36 6.57 -21.32
C GLU A 130 -8.32 7.09 -20.32
N VAL A 131 -7.25 6.33 -20.17
CA VAL A 131 -6.09 6.55 -19.32
C VAL A 131 -4.87 6.14 -20.14
N GLY A 132 -4.12 7.12 -20.64
CA GLY A 132 -2.99 6.87 -21.55
C GLY A 132 -3.35 6.08 -22.83
N GLY A 133 -4.55 6.27 -23.38
CA GLY A 133 -5.03 5.55 -24.57
C GLY A 133 -5.69 4.19 -24.29
N TYR A 134 -5.83 3.79 -23.02
CA TYR A 134 -6.40 2.50 -22.60
C TYR A 134 -7.56 2.71 -21.62
N PRO A 135 -8.47 1.73 -21.44
CA PRO A 135 -9.60 1.86 -20.50
C PRO A 135 -9.19 1.94 -19.02
N ALA A 136 -7.96 1.55 -18.68
CA ALA A 136 -7.43 1.53 -17.32
C ALA A 136 -5.92 1.77 -17.34
N LEU A 137 -5.35 2.19 -16.21
CA LEU A 137 -3.91 2.35 -16.07
C LEU A 137 -3.24 0.98 -15.94
N ARG A 138 -2.50 0.53 -16.95
CA ARG A 138 -1.79 -0.76 -16.91
C ARG A 138 -0.63 -0.74 -15.90
N MET A 139 -0.51 -1.78 -15.06
CA MET A 139 0.53 -1.82 -14.02
C MET A 139 1.94 -1.97 -14.59
N CYS A 140 2.17 -2.90 -15.53
CA CYS A 140 3.51 -3.23 -16.04
C CYS A 140 4.23 -2.08 -16.78
N GLN A 141 3.48 -1.06 -17.22
CA GLN A 141 3.99 0.13 -17.87
C GLN A 141 4.35 1.25 -16.88
N ASN A 142 3.87 1.16 -15.64
CA ASN A 142 3.89 2.26 -14.66
C ASN A 142 4.71 1.96 -13.40
N TRP A 143 5.47 0.87 -13.38
CA TRP A 143 6.45 0.61 -12.34
C TRP A 143 7.46 1.76 -12.24
N TRP A 144 7.60 2.31 -11.03
CA TRP A 144 8.47 3.44 -10.72
C TRP A 144 8.20 4.73 -11.51
N ASN A 145 7.02 4.83 -12.14
CA ASN A 145 6.52 6.05 -12.78
C ASN A 145 5.35 6.68 -12.00
N ALA A 146 5.25 6.37 -10.70
CA ALA A 146 4.13 6.75 -9.86
C ALA A 146 3.90 8.27 -9.77
N GLN A 147 4.99 9.05 -9.76
CA GLN A 147 4.97 10.51 -9.69
C GLN A 147 4.16 11.11 -10.85
N ASP A 148 4.51 10.78 -12.10
CA ASP A 148 3.90 11.35 -13.29
C ASP A 148 2.39 11.05 -13.33
N ILE A 149 2.02 9.80 -13.00
CA ILE A 149 0.62 9.37 -12.93
C ILE A 149 -0.16 10.13 -11.85
N VAL A 150 0.43 10.31 -10.67
CA VAL A 150 -0.23 11.06 -9.59
C VAL A 150 -0.39 12.53 -9.95
N GLN A 151 0.57 13.13 -10.67
CA GLN A 151 0.47 14.50 -11.17
C GLN A 151 -0.61 14.65 -12.25
N GLU A 152 -0.73 13.67 -13.14
CA GLU A 152 -1.70 13.69 -14.24
C GLU A 152 -3.14 13.44 -13.77
N TYR A 153 -3.36 12.44 -12.90
CA TYR A 153 -4.71 11.96 -12.55
C TYR A 153 -5.16 12.29 -11.12
N SER A 154 -4.28 12.86 -10.30
CA SER A 154 -4.49 13.14 -8.88
C SER A 154 -4.63 11.91 -7.97
N VAL A 155 -4.20 12.07 -6.71
CA VAL A 155 -4.36 11.07 -5.64
C VAL A 155 -5.83 10.67 -5.44
N ASP A 156 -6.76 11.63 -5.55
CA ASP A 156 -8.17 11.41 -5.27
C ASP A 156 -8.77 10.40 -6.28
N GLU A 157 -8.49 10.56 -7.58
CA GLU A 157 -9.08 9.67 -8.59
C GLU A 157 -8.52 8.24 -8.51
N ILE A 158 -7.24 8.11 -8.19
CA ILE A 158 -6.56 6.82 -7.98
C ILE A 158 -7.20 6.09 -6.80
N VAL A 159 -7.36 6.77 -5.67
CA VAL A 159 -7.91 6.17 -4.44
C VAL A 159 -9.38 5.81 -4.60
N LEU A 160 -10.17 6.68 -5.22
CA LEU A 160 -11.57 6.41 -5.49
C LEU A 160 -11.74 5.26 -6.49
N GLY A 161 -10.82 5.12 -7.44
CA GLY A 161 -10.71 4.00 -8.35
C GLY A 161 -10.41 2.69 -7.63
N MET A 162 -9.33 2.63 -6.85
CA MET A 162 -8.96 1.46 -6.03
C MET A 162 -10.09 1.05 -5.08
N ALA A 163 -10.76 2.01 -4.43
CA ALA A 163 -11.86 1.72 -3.51
C ALA A 163 -13.12 1.18 -4.20
N SER A 164 -13.25 1.34 -5.52
CA SER A 164 -14.42 0.87 -6.29
C SER A 164 -14.12 -0.35 -7.15
N GLN A 165 -12.85 -0.60 -7.44
CA GLN A 165 -12.40 -1.75 -8.22
C GLN A 165 -12.28 -2.98 -7.33
N ILE A 166 -12.78 -4.11 -7.81
CA ILE A 166 -12.59 -5.41 -7.16
C ILE A 166 -11.16 -5.90 -7.46
N ALA A 167 -10.51 -6.44 -6.44
CA ALA A 167 -9.20 -7.09 -6.58
C ALA A 167 -9.30 -8.39 -7.40
N GLU A 168 -8.16 -8.94 -7.81
CA GLU A 168 -8.13 -10.30 -8.34
C GLU A 168 -8.45 -11.32 -7.25
N THR A 169 -8.83 -12.52 -7.67
CA THR A 169 -9.24 -13.60 -6.75
C THR A 169 -8.03 -14.11 -5.95
N GLU A 170 -8.21 -14.44 -4.68
CA GLU A 170 -7.16 -15.07 -3.87
C GLU A 170 -6.94 -16.54 -4.28
N ASP A 171 -6.15 -16.77 -5.32
CA ASP A 171 -5.83 -18.12 -5.80
C ASP A 171 -4.33 -18.30 -6.13
N SER A 172 -3.99 -19.40 -6.79
CA SER A 172 -2.62 -19.70 -7.20
C SER A 172 -2.15 -18.93 -8.44
N ILE A 173 -3.00 -18.10 -9.01
CA ILE A 173 -2.73 -17.34 -10.23
C ILE A 173 -2.15 -15.97 -9.84
N ILE A 174 -1.08 -15.59 -10.52
CA ILE A 174 -0.49 -14.27 -10.45
C ILE A 174 -0.53 -13.71 -11.87
N ILE A 175 -1.01 -12.48 -11.99
CA ILE A 175 -1.13 -11.79 -13.27
C ILE A 175 0.23 -11.58 -13.93
N ASP A 176 0.25 -11.49 -15.26
CA ASP A 176 1.48 -11.33 -16.06
C ASP A 176 2.25 -10.05 -15.69
N ASP A 177 1.56 -8.98 -15.27
CA ASP A 177 2.22 -7.73 -14.85
C ASP A 177 3.17 -7.92 -13.66
N LEU A 178 2.99 -8.99 -12.87
CA LEU A 178 3.87 -9.39 -11.77
C LEU A 178 4.71 -10.64 -12.12
N ARG A 179 4.14 -11.62 -12.82
CA ARG A 179 4.83 -12.87 -13.14
C ARG A 179 5.84 -12.73 -14.29
N ASP A 180 5.56 -11.89 -15.28
CA ASP A 180 6.40 -11.79 -16.47
C ASP A 180 6.99 -10.38 -16.64
N PHE A 181 6.31 -9.37 -16.08
CA PHE A 181 6.65 -7.96 -16.30
C PHE A 181 6.88 -7.14 -15.02
N LEU A 182 7.26 -7.76 -13.89
CA LEU A 182 7.72 -7.02 -12.72
C LEU A 182 9.00 -6.24 -13.08
N PHE A 183 9.21 -5.05 -12.52
CA PHE A 183 10.47 -4.31 -12.71
C PHE A 183 11.71 -5.12 -12.26
N GLY A 184 12.80 -5.02 -13.03
CA GLY A 184 14.08 -5.65 -12.70
C GLY A 184 15.19 -4.62 -12.40
N PRO A 185 15.92 -4.73 -11.27
CA PRO A 185 16.94 -3.75 -10.87
C PRO A 185 18.34 -4.00 -11.46
N MET A 186 18.56 -5.10 -12.20
CA MET A 186 19.89 -5.51 -12.69
C MET A 186 19.88 -5.76 -14.22
N TRP A 187 20.36 -6.94 -14.64
CA TRP A 187 20.60 -7.32 -16.04
C TRP A 187 19.34 -7.38 -16.91
N PHE A 188 18.17 -7.48 -16.29
CA PHE A 188 16.89 -7.58 -16.98
C PHE A 188 15.99 -6.43 -16.57
N THR A 189 15.30 -5.85 -17.56
CA THR A 189 14.28 -4.82 -17.33
C THR A 189 13.01 -5.39 -16.71
N ARG A 190 12.81 -6.71 -16.81
CA ARG A 190 11.65 -7.44 -16.33
C ARG A 190 12.05 -8.72 -15.57
N LEU A 191 11.30 -9.06 -14.53
CA LEU A 191 11.50 -10.24 -13.69
C LEU A 191 10.17 -10.93 -13.37
N ASP A 192 10.28 -12.14 -12.81
CA ASP A 192 9.17 -12.92 -12.29
C ASP A 192 9.06 -12.80 -10.77
N LEU A 193 7.98 -12.15 -10.30
CA LEU A 193 7.72 -11.97 -8.87
C LEU A 193 7.47 -13.28 -8.12
N ALA A 194 6.82 -14.26 -8.75
CA ALA A 194 6.55 -15.56 -8.16
C ALA A 194 7.85 -16.34 -7.96
N ALA A 195 8.72 -16.35 -8.98
CA ALA A 195 10.05 -16.95 -8.89
C ALA A 195 10.93 -16.25 -7.85
N ILE A 196 10.95 -14.91 -7.81
CA ILE A 196 11.62 -14.14 -6.74
C ILE A 196 11.06 -14.53 -5.37
N GLY A 197 9.74 -14.71 -5.30
CA GLY A 197 9.01 -15.19 -4.13
C GLY A 197 9.65 -16.45 -3.55
N ILE A 198 9.71 -17.49 -4.38
CA ILE A 198 10.27 -18.80 -4.06
C ILE A 198 11.75 -18.71 -3.70
N MET A 199 12.55 -18.01 -4.51
CA MET A 199 14.00 -17.89 -4.30
C MET A 199 14.31 -17.15 -3.00
N ARG A 200 13.54 -16.12 -2.65
CA ARG A 200 13.69 -15.45 -1.35
C ARG A 200 13.32 -16.37 -0.19
N GLY A 201 12.28 -17.19 -0.32
CA GLY A 201 11.94 -18.19 0.69
C GLY A 201 13.09 -19.16 0.96
N ARG A 202 13.76 -19.63 -0.11
CA ARG A 202 14.96 -20.49 -0.01
C ARG A 202 16.15 -19.76 0.62
N ASP A 203 16.41 -18.52 0.18
CA ASP A 203 17.47 -17.64 0.72
C ASP A 203 17.30 -17.41 2.24
N ASN A 204 16.06 -17.29 2.71
CA ASN A 204 15.74 -17.06 4.12
C ASN A 204 15.59 -18.35 4.94
N GLY A 205 15.81 -19.52 4.33
CA GLY A 205 15.67 -20.81 5.02
C GLY A 205 14.27 -21.05 5.60
N VAL A 206 13.22 -20.61 4.89
CA VAL A 206 11.83 -20.84 5.31
C VAL A 206 11.57 -22.36 5.36
N PRO A 207 10.90 -22.88 6.42
CA PRO A 207 10.55 -24.28 6.53
C PRO A 207 9.72 -24.79 5.34
N ARG A 208 9.66 -26.12 5.18
CA ARG A 208 8.78 -26.73 4.18
C ARG A 208 7.33 -26.60 4.62
N TYR A 209 6.40 -26.80 3.70
CA TYR A 209 4.97 -26.71 4.00
C TYR A 209 4.48 -27.67 5.10
N ASN A 210 5.11 -28.85 5.20
CA ASN A 210 4.74 -29.90 6.18
C ASN A 210 5.58 -29.88 7.46
N ASP A 211 6.55 -28.97 7.58
CA ASP A 211 7.47 -28.86 8.72
C ASP A 211 7.07 -27.65 9.58
#